data_AF-A0A0C1H0U0-F1
#
_entry.id   AF-A0A0C1H0U0-F1
#
_cell.length_a   1.000
_cell.length_b   1.000
_cell.length_c   1.000
_cell.angle_alpha   90.00
_cell.angle_beta   90.00
_cell.angle_gamma   90.00
#
_symmetry.space_group_name_H-M   'P 1'
#
loop_
_entity.id
_entity.type
_entity.pdbx_description
1 polymer ?
#
loop_
_entity_poly.entity_id
_entity_poly.type
_entity_poly.pdbx_seq_one_letter_code
_entity_poly.pdbx_strand_id
1 'polypeptide(L)'
;MTEPAFTVNLIVTCSVCGHSCRMRKDFTIMAGLALLLGAAACGPLPVYYKPGAEVSRLQSDELGCATVALKDAPVANEIRQHPPIYHPGRKVCSGGSCYYRPGYWMPGSFYTVDVNRPLRQRLEKSCMAGKGYQQIALKRCERRPPAAASGARLAPLTEASCAQRNRDGSISIRSGG
;
A
#
# COMPACT_ATOMS: atom_id res chain seq x y z
N MET A 1 -29.77 17.64 45.89
CA MET A 1 -31.19 17.37 45.64
C MET A 1 -31.45 17.82 44.20
N THR A 2 -31.68 16.97 43.19
CA THR A 2 -32.20 15.61 43.12
C THR A 2 -31.80 15.01 41.78
N GLU A 3 -31.27 13.80 41.79
CA GLU A 3 -31.20 12.91 40.64
C GLU A 3 -32.62 12.57 40.14
N PRO A 4 -32.78 12.27 38.85
CA PRO A 4 -33.73 11.23 38.49
C PRO A 4 -33.00 10.01 37.92
N ALA A 5 -33.07 8.94 38.71
CA ALA A 5 -32.88 7.57 38.27
C ALA A 5 -33.89 7.24 37.17
N PHE A 6 -33.41 6.84 36.00
CA PHE A 6 -34.22 6.11 35.03
C PHE A 6 -33.73 4.66 34.98
N THR A 7 -34.45 3.86 35.75
CA THR A 7 -34.48 2.40 35.75
C THR A 7 -34.49 1.83 34.34
N VAL A 8 -33.54 0.92 34.09
CA VAL A 8 -33.43 0.09 32.89
C VAL A 8 -34.69 -0.77 32.79
N ASN A 9 -35.61 -0.41 31.90
CA ASN A 9 -36.76 -1.25 31.55
C ASN A 9 -36.52 -1.90 30.18
N LEU A 10 -36.35 -3.22 30.24
CA LEU A 10 -36.53 -4.21 29.17
C LEU A 10 -35.75 -4.00 27.86
N ILE A 11 -34.67 -4.77 27.70
CA ILE A 11 -34.15 -5.13 26.37
C ILE A 11 -35.17 -6.09 25.77
N VAL A 12 -36.15 -5.58 25.02
CA VAL A 12 -36.91 -6.40 24.07
C VAL A 12 -35.93 -6.79 22.98
N THR A 13 -35.31 -7.96 23.11
CA THR A 13 -34.64 -8.61 22.00
C THR A 13 -35.71 -8.95 20.97
N CYS A 14 -35.98 -8.03 20.04
CA CYS A 14 -36.68 -8.35 18.82
C CYS A 14 -35.74 -9.24 18.00
N SER A 15 -35.72 -10.53 18.36
CA SER A 15 -35.34 -11.59 17.45
C SER A 15 -36.24 -11.44 16.23
N VAL A 16 -35.66 -11.49 15.03
CA VAL A 16 -36.37 -11.41 13.75
C VAL A 16 -36.76 -10.00 13.26
N CYS A 17 -35.74 -9.23 12.87
CA CYS A 17 -35.79 -8.45 11.63
C CYS A 17 -34.50 -8.71 10.85
N GLY A 18 -34.35 -9.96 10.39
CA GLY A 18 -33.32 -10.31 9.43
C GLY A 18 -33.52 -9.48 8.17
N HIS A 19 -32.62 -8.55 7.90
CA HIS A 19 -32.42 -8.05 6.55
C HIS A 19 -31.90 -9.22 5.72
N SER A 20 -32.82 -10.01 5.19
CA SER A 20 -32.57 -10.99 4.14
C SER A 20 -32.30 -10.26 2.83
N CYS A 21 -31.25 -9.43 2.77
CA CYS A 21 -30.55 -9.25 1.52
C CYS A 21 -29.91 -10.61 1.26
N ARG A 22 -30.59 -11.43 0.45
CA ARG A 22 -29.99 -12.59 -0.19
C ARG A 22 -28.85 -12.02 -1.01
N MET A 23 -27.65 -11.93 -0.41
CA MET A 23 -26.42 -11.68 -1.13
C MET A 23 -26.35 -12.83 -2.13
N ARG A 24 -26.76 -12.56 -3.35
CA ARG A 24 -26.35 -13.34 -4.50
C ARG A 24 -24.84 -13.28 -4.39
N LYS A 25 -24.24 -14.38 -3.92
CA LYS A 25 -22.78 -14.53 -3.89
C LYS A 25 -22.38 -14.51 -5.35
N ASP A 26 -22.15 -13.31 -5.86
CA ASP A 26 -21.66 -13.06 -7.20
C ASP A 26 -20.22 -13.58 -7.19
N PHE A 27 -20.10 -14.90 -7.33
CA PHE A 27 -18.85 -15.65 -7.44
C PHE A 27 -17.96 -15.05 -8.54
N THR A 28 -18.56 -14.37 -9.53
CA THR A 28 -17.91 -13.61 -10.59
C THR A 28 -17.10 -12.41 -10.07
N ILE A 29 -17.58 -11.68 -9.06
CA ILE A 29 -16.88 -10.54 -8.48
C ILE A 29 -15.69 -11.01 -7.64
N MET A 30 -15.87 -12.08 -6.86
CA MET A 30 -14.78 -12.66 -6.06
C MET A 30 -13.71 -13.34 -6.94
N ALA A 31 -14.10 -14.00 -8.03
CA ALA A 31 -13.16 -14.56 -9.01
C ALA A 31 -12.41 -13.45 -9.78
N GLY A 32 -13.09 -12.37 -10.15
CA GLY A 32 -12.46 -11.21 -10.80
C GLY A 32 -11.45 -10.52 -9.88
N LEU A 33 -11.77 -10.35 -8.60
CA LEU A 33 -10.86 -9.78 -7.61
C LEU A 33 -9.62 -10.69 -7.37
N ALA A 34 -9.82 -12.01 -7.31
CA ALA A 34 -8.72 -12.97 -7.17
C ALA A 34 -7.78 -12.96 -8.40
N LEU A 35 -8.33 -12.85 -9.61
CA LEU A 35 -7.54 -12.75 -10.85
C LEU A 35 -6.72 -11.44 -10.91
N LEU A 36 -7.33 -10.31 -10.52
CA LEU A 36 -6.66 -9.01 -10.45
C LEU A 36 -5.55 -8.97 -9.39
N LEU A 37 -5.78 -9.58 -8.22
CA LEU A 37 -4.77 -9.73 -7.17
C LEU A 37 -3.61 -10.64 -7.61
N GLY A 38 -3.88 -11.69 -8.40
CA GLY A 38 -2.85 -12.54 -9.00
C GLY A 38 -1.97 -11.80 -10.01
N ALA A 39 -2.55 -10.91 -10.83
CA ALA A 39 -1.80 -10.14 -11.82
C ALA A 39 -0.92 -9.03 -11.22
N ALA A 40 -1.34 -8.42 -10.10
CA ALA A 40 -0.57 -7.36 -9.44
C ALA A 40 0.77 -7.84 -8.85
N ALA A 41 0.91 -9.13 -8.60
CA ALA A 41 2.15 -9.72 -8.11
C ALA A 41 3.25 -9.81 -9.20
N CYS A 42 2.91 -9.65 -10.49
CA CYS A 42 3.81 -9.91 -11.61
C CYS A 42 4.39 -8.63 -12.27
N GLY A 43 4.22 -7.46 -11.67
CA GLY A 43 4.74 -6.21 -12.22
C GLY A 43 6.28 -6.09 -12.14
N PRO A 44 6.94 -5.47 -13.14
CA PRO A 44 8.39 -5.32 -13.15
C PRO A 44 8.87 -4.48 -11.97
N LEU A 45 9.97 -4.90 -11.35
CA LEU A 45 10.56 -4.27 -10.20
C LEU A 45 11.68 -3.31 -10.64
N PRO A 46 11.65 -2.02 -10.22
CA PRO A 46 12.77 -1.12 -10.44
C PRO A 46 13.96 -1.52 -9.54
N VAL A 47 15.13 -1.71 -10.15
CA VAL A 47 16.38 -2.10 -9.48
C VAL A 47 17.52 -1.20 -9.97
N TYR A 48 18.42 -0.81 -9.08
CA TYR A 48 19.66 -0.15 -9.46
C TYR A 48 20.69 -1.18 -9.91
N TYR A 49 21.27 -0.98 -11.09
CA TYR A 49 22.25 -1.88 -11.68
C TYR A 49 23.46 -1.11 -12.20
N LYS A 50 24.63 -1.71 -11.98
CA LYS A 50 25.91 -1.30 -12.55
C LYS A 50 26.70 -2.56 -12.90
N PRO A 51 27.15 -2.72 -14.16
CA PRO A 51 27.88 -3.92 -14.58
C PRO A 51 29.09 -4.20 -13.70
N GLY A 52 29.22 -5.43 -13.19
CA GLY A 52 30.38 -5.88 -12.42
C GLY A 52 30.50 -5.31 -11.00
N ALA A 53 29.54 -4.52 -10.53
CA ALA A 53 29.55 -3.99 -9.17
C ALA A 53 29.27 -5.09 -8.12
N GLU A 54 29.89 -4.94 -6.96
CA GLU A 54 29.64 -5.80 -5.80
C GLU A 54 28.26 -5.48 -5.18
N VAL A 55 27.52 -6.50 -4.73
CA VAL A 55 26.20 -6.32 -4.08
C VAL A 55 26.35 -5.52 -2.78
N SER A 56 27.41 -5.75 -2.01
CA SER A 56 27.70 -5.00 -0.79
C SER A 56 27.97 -3.51 -1.07
N ARG A 57 28.64 -3.21 -2.20
CA ARG A 57 28.91 -1.84 -2.66
C ARG A 57 27.62 -1.14 -3.07
N LEU A 58 26.76 -1.82 -3.83
CA LEU A 58 25.42 -1.32 -4.15
C LEU A 58 24.65 -0.93 -2.88
N GLN A 59 24.58 -1.83 -1.89
CA GLN A 59 23.86 -1.60 -0.63
C GLN A 59 24.44 -0.42 0.16
N SER A 60 25.78 -0.32 0.21
CA SER A 60 26.47 0.77 0.89
C SER A 60 26.24 2.12 0.21
N ASP A 61 26.28 2.15 -1.12
CA ASP A 61 26.03 3.34 -1.93
C ASP A 61 24.57 3.79 -1.85
N GLU A 62 23.63 2.85 -1.91
CA GLU A 62 22.19 3.10 -1.74
C GLU A 62 21.90 3.71 -0.36
N LEU A 63 22.45 3.12 0.71
CA LEU A 63 22.33 3.66 2.05
C LEU A 63 22.98 5.05 2.18
N GLY A 64 24.17 5.23 1.63
CA GLY A 64 24.85 6.52 1.60
C GLY A 64 24.01 7.60 0.92
N CYS A 65 23.50 7.31 -0.28
CA CYS A 65 22.63 8.22 -1.01
C CYS A 65 21.31 8.50 -0.29
N ALA A 66 20.70 7.50 0.34
CA ALA A 66 19.48 7.67 1.14
C ALA A 66 19.72 8.60 2.35
N THR A 67 20.88 8.48 3.02
CA THR A 67 21.22 9.36 4.16
C THR A 67 21.46 10.80 3.72
N VAL A 68 22.12 11.03 2.59
CA VAL A 68 22.31 12.38 2.02
C VAL A 68 20.96 12.97 1.63
N ALA A 69 20.13 12.20 0.92
CA ALA A 69 18.80 12.64 0.53
C ALA A 69 17.90 12.96 1.74
N LEU A 70 18.04 12.22 2.85
CA LEU A 70 17.35 12.51 4.12
C LEU A 70 17.86 13.79 4.79
N LYS A 71 19.15 14.11 4.69
CA LYS A 71 19.71 15.37 5.21
C LYS A 71 19.23 16.57 4.41
N ASP A 72 19.21 16.46 3.09
CA ASP A 72 18.86 17.56 2.18
C ASP A 72 17.33 17.76 2.08
N ALA A 73 16.55 16.69 2.15
CA ALA A 73 15.09 16.71 2.12
C ALA A 73 14.50 15.94 3.32
N PRO A 74 14.55 16.54 4.53
CA PRO A 74 14.10 15.89 5.76
C PRO A 74 12.61 15.56 5.72
N VAL A 75 12.20 14.62 6.56
CA VAL A 75 10.79 14.23 6.69
C VAL A 75 9.99 15.44 7.18
N ALA A 76 9.05 15.89 6.36
CA ALA A 76 8.19 17.04 6.66
C ALA A 76 6.73 16.57 6.60
N ASN A 77 6.22 16.13 7.75
CA ASN A 77 4.87 15.60 7.86
C ASN A 77 3.85 16.74 7.97
N GLU A 78 2.90 16.77 7.05
CA GLU A 78 1.76 17.69 7.05
C GLU A 78 0.48 16.90 7.30
N ILE A 79 -0.32 17.32 8.27
CA ILE A 79 -1.64 16.74 8.53
C ILE A 79 -2.65 17.47 7.63
N ARG A 80 -3.33 16.70 6.78
CA ARG A 80 -4.36 17.18 5.86
C ARG A 80 -5.69 16.51 6.17
N GLN A 81 -6.79 17.13 5.75
CA GLN A 81 -8.13 16.58 5.91
C GLN A 81 -8.74 16.28 4.54
N HIS A 82 -9.39 15.14 4.42
CA HIS A 82 -10.24 14.88 3.26
C HIS A 82 -11.44 15.85 3.23
N PRO A 83 -12.02 16.13 2.05
CA PRO A 83 -13.24 16.90 1.97
C PRO A 83 -14.38 16.23 2.77
N PRO A 84 -15.26 17.00 3.43
CA PRO A 84 -16.44 16.45 4.08
C PRO A 84 -17.43 15.91 3.03
N ILE A 85 -18.14 14.84 3.39
CA ILE A 85 -19.13 14.20 2.53
C ILE A 85 -20.53 14.51 3.07
N TYR A 86 -21.40 15.06 2.23
CA TYR A 86 -22.80 15.26 2.60
C TYR A 86 -23.62 14.00 2.35
N HIS A 87 -24.33 13.54 3.37
CA HIS A 87 -25.29 12.46 3.27
C HIS A 87 -26.71 13.06 3.24
N PRO A 88 -27.43 12.97 2.10
CA PRO A 88 -28.77 13.52 2.01
C PRO A 88 -29.75 12.79 2.92
N GLY A 89 -30.72 13.55 3.43
CA GLY A 89 -31.81 13.01 4.23
C GLY A 89 -32.66 12.02 3.44
N ARG A 90 -33.22 11.03 4.14
CA ARG A 90 -34.09 10.02 3.52
C ARG A 90 -35.35 9.81 4.33
N LYS A 91 -36.46 9.52 3.63
CA LYS A 91 -37.70 9.06 4.24
C LYS A 91 -37.52 7.60 4.68
N VAL A 92 -37.80 7.31 5.94
CA VAL A 92 -37.77 5.94 6.48
C VAL A 92 -39.19 5.58 6.88
N CYS A 93 -39.68 4.46 6.34
CA CYS A 93 -41.01 3.94 6.65
C CYS A 93 -40.88 2.61 7.38
N SER A 94 -41.67 2.41 8.42
CA SER A 94 -41.81 1.14 9.13
C SER A 94 -43.25 0.99 9.63
N GLY A 95 -43.89 -0.14 9.33
CA GLY A 95 -45.25 -0.45 9.79
C GLY A 95 -46.32 0.57 9.38
N GLY A 96 -46.19 1.19 8.20
CA GLY A 96 -47.14 2.21 7.70
C GLY A 96 -46.90 3.63 8.24
N SER A 97 -46.05 3.81 9.26
CA SER A 97 -45.59 5.13 9.69
C SER A 97 -44.30 5.52 8.97
N CYS A 98 -44.27 6.73 8.41
CA CYS A 98 -43.11 7.26 7.72
C CYS A 98 -42.65 8.56 8.36
N TYR A 99 -41.34 8.68 8.59
CA TYR A 99 -40.72 9.91 9.05
C TYR A 99 -39.52 10.28 8.17
N TYR A 100 -39.17 11.56 8.18
CA TYR A 100 -38.04 12.08 7.43
C TYR A 100 -36.82 12.17 8.34
N ARG A 101 -35.69 11.58 7.92
CA ARG A 101 -34.40 11.81 8.58
C ARG A 101 -33.69 12.96 7.86
N PRO A 102 -33.28 14.02 8.56
CA PRO A 102 -32.52 15.11 7.95
C PRO A 102 -31.17 14.61 7.42
N GLY A 103 -30.63 15.31 6.43
CA GLY A 103 -29.26 15.06 5.96
C GLY A 103 -28.23 15.52 6.99
N TYR A 104 -27.01 15.02 6.86
CA TYR A 104 -25.91 15.41 7.74
C TYR A 104 -24.58 15.41 6.99
N TRP A 105 -23.62 16.17 7.53
CA TRP A 105 -22.25 16.20 7.04
C TRP A 105 -21.41 15.18 7.80
N MET A 106 -20.75 14.29 7.06
CA MET A 106 -19.68 13.46 7.60
C MET A 106 -18.36 14.22 7.46
N PRO A 107 -17.63 14.50 8.56
CA PRO A 107 -16.34 15.15 8.46
C PRO A 107 -15.35 14.24 7.72
N GLY A 108 -14.50 14.83 6.89
CA GLY A 108 -13.44 14.07 6.24
C GLY A 108 -12.38 13.60 7.23
N SER A 109 -11.79 12.43 6.97
CA SER A 109 -10.71 11.88 7.79
C SER A 109 -9.41 12.67 7.64
N PHE A 110 -8.59 12.65 8.67
CA PHE A 110 -7.25 13.23 8.64
C PHE A 110 -6.25 12.21 8.10
N TYR A 111 -5.29 12.69 7.31
CA TYR A 111 -4.19 11.90 6.78
C TYR A 111 -2.88 12.69 6.85
N THR A 112 -1.77 11.99 7.00
CA THR A 112 -0.44 12.61 7.06
C THR A 112 0.30 12.38 5.75
N VAL A 113 0.88 13.44 5.21
CA VAL A 113 1.70 13.39 3.99
C VAL A 113 3.08 13.92 4.30
N ASP A 114 4.12 13.18 3.92
CA ASP A 114 5.48 13.72 3.86
C ASP A 114 5.65 14.51 2.56
N VAL A 115 5.65 15.84 2.67
CA VAL A 115 5.71 16.75 1.51
C VAL A 115 7.05 16.68 0.78
N ASN A 116 8.11 16.30 1.48
CA ASN A 116 9.46 16.23 0.93
C ASN A 116 9.77 14.87 0.31
N ARG A 117 8.93 13.86 0.50
CA ARG A 117 9.14 12.50 -0.02
C ARG A 117 9.45 12.46 -1.53
N PRO A 118 8.73 13.16 -2.42
CA PRO A 118 9.04 13.13 -3.85
C PRO A 118 10.37 13.81 -4.20
N LEU A 119 10.77 14.85 -3.48
CA LEU A 119 12.07 15.49 -3.65
C LEU A 119 13.19 14.56 -3.19
N ARG A 120 13.05 13.97 -2.00
CA ARG A 120 14.00 13.01 -1.45
C ARG A 120 14.26 11.83 -2.38
N GLN A 121 13.21 11.26 -2.97
CA GLN A 121 13.34 10.18 -3.96
C GLN A 121 14.10 10.62 -5.23
N ARG A 122 13.97 11.88 -5.65
CA ARG A 122 14.72 12.42 -6.79
C ARG A 122 16.19 12.64 -6.46
N LEU A 123 16.50 13.12 -5.26
CA LEU A 123 17.87 13.29 -4.78
C LEU A 123 18.59 11.94 -4.66
N GLU A 124 17.93 10.93 -4.10
CA GLU A 124 18.47 9.57 -4.02
C GLU A 124 18.78 9.02 -5.42
N LYS A 125 17.85 9.12 -6.37
CA LYS A 125 18.06 8.72 -7.76
C LYS A 125 19.21 9.47 -8.43
N SER A 126 19.30 10.78 -8.21
CA SER A 126 20.38 11.62 -8.76
C SER A 126 21.75 11.22 -8.19
N CYS A 127 21.83 10.96 -6.88
CA CYS A 127 23.05 10.48 -6.23
C CYS A 127 23.50 9.12 -6.78
N MET A 128 22.56 8.17 -6.93
CA MET A 128 22.85 6.86 -7.52
C MET A 128 23.30 6.97 -8.99
N ALA A 129 22.68 7.85 -9.77
CA ALA A 129 23.09 8.13 -11.15
C ALA A 129 24.50 8.73 -11.21
N GLY A 130 24.86 9.66 -10.30
CA GLY A 130 26.21 10.21 -10.19
C GLY A 130 27.28 9.17 -9.85
N LYS A 131 26.90 8.09 -9.15
CA LYS A 131 27.77 6.92 -8.89
C LYS A 131 27.83 5.93 -10.06
N GLY A 132 27.11 6.19 -11.14
CA GLY A 132 27.07 5.37 -12.36
C GLY A 132 26.11 4.19 -12.27
N TYR A 133 25.14 4.22 -11.36
CA TYR A 133 24.05 3.23 -11.34
C TYR A 133 22.91 3.66 -12.25
N GLN A 134 22.31 2.69 -12.94
CA GLN A 134 21.13 2.91 -13.76
C GLN A 134 19.93 2.19 -13.14
N GLN A 135 18.76 2.82 -13.16
CA GLN A 135 17.53 2.19 -12.71
C GLN A 135 16.91 1.41 -13.87
N ILE A 136 16.89 0.09 -13.75
CA ILE A 136 16.32 -0.83 -14.74
C ILE A 136 15.09 -1.51 -14.17
N ALA A 137 14.12 -1.83 -15.02
CA ALA A 137 12.92 -2.55 -14.63
C ALA A 137 13.09 -4.04 -14.99
N LEU A 138 13.24 -4.90 -13.97
CA LEU A 138 13.41 -6.34 -14.16
C LEU A 138 12.13 -7.10 -13.82
N LYS A 139 11.89 -8.22 -14.51
CA LYS A 139 10.80 -9.15 -14.15
C LYS A 139 11.05 -9.73 -12.76
N ARG A 140 10.00 -10.05 -12.01
CA ARG A 140 10.14 -10.77 -10.73
C ARG A 140 10.42 -12.24 -11.00
N CYS A 141 11.22 -12.88 -10.13
CA CYS A 141 11.45 -14.31 -10.23
C CYS A 141 10.16 -15.09 -9.92
N GLU A 142 9.73 -15.99 -10.81
CA GLU A 142 8.47 -16.74 -10.69
C GLU A 142 8.54 -17.83 -9.62
N ARG A 143 9.66 -18.55 -9.55
CA ARG A 143 9.92 -19.52 -8.49
C ARG A 143 10.81 -18.89 -7.44
N ARG A 144 10.45 -19.09 -6.16
CA ARG A 144 11.40 -18.89 -5.05
C ARG A 144 12.36 -20.08 -5.09
N PRO A 145 13.60 -19.92 -5.55
CA PRO A 145 14.52 -21.05 -5.61
C PRO A 145 14.95 -21.38 -4.17
N PRO A 146 15.53 -22.57 -3.92
CA PRO A 146 16.29 -22.80 -2.70
C PRO A 146 17.29 -21.66 -2.51
N ALA A 147 17.67 -21.36 -1.27
CA ALA A 147 18.50 -20.22 -0.87
C ALA A 147 19.92 -20.28 -1.47
N ALA A 148 20.05 -20.22 -2.79
CA ALA A 148 21.34 -20.08 -3.45
C ALA A 148 21.90 -18.70 -3.10
N ALA A 149 23.13 -18.69 -2.62
CA ALA A 149 23.84 -17.50 -2.19
C ALA A 149 23.72 -16.42 -3.27
N SER A 150 23.26 -15.23 -2.87
CA SER A 150 23.46 -14.03 -3.68
C SER A 150 24.96 -13.93 -3.93
N GLY A 151 25.38 -14.03 -5.19
CA GLY A 151 26.79 -13.86 -5.54
C GLY A 151 27.30 -12.51 -5.04
N ALA A 152 28.58 -12.43 -4.69
CA ALA A 152 29.19 -11.18 -4.22
C ALA A 152 29.09 -10.05 -5.26
N ARG A 153 29.00 -10.39 -6.56
CA ARG A 153 28.87 -9.44 -7.67
C ARG A 153 27.52 -9.55 -8.35
N LEU A 154 27.04 -8.42 -8.87
CA LEU A 154 25.88 -8.37 -9.74
C LEU A 154 26.16 -9.16 -11.02
N ALA A 155 25.32 -10.17 -11.27
CA ALA A 155 25.40 -10.97 -12.49
C ALA A 155 25.12 -10.09 -13.73
N PRO A 156 25.74 -10.40 -14.88
CA PRO A 156 25.40 -9.73 -16.13
C PRO A 156 23.91 -9.91 -16.44
N LEU A 157 23.26 -8.85 -16.89
CA LEU A 157 21.87 -8.90 -17.31
C LEU A 157 21.76 -9.75 -18.58
N THR A 158 21.01 -10.83 -18.47
CA THR A 158 20.53 -11.67 -19.57
C THR A 158 19.02 -11.52 -19.72
N GLU A 159 18.45 -12.00 -20.84
CA GLU A 159 16.99 -11.99 -21.04
C GLU A 159 16.23 -12.79 -19.96
N ALA A 160 16.91 -13.75 -19.31
CA ALA A 160 16.40 -14.54 -18.19
C ALA A 160 16.69 -13.92 -16.82
N SER A 161 17.13 -12.65 -16.76
CA SER A 161 17.40 -11.98 -15.49
C SER A 161 16.13 -11.58 -14.77
N CYS A 162 16.01 -12.02 -13.52
CA CYS A 162 14.89 -11.69 -12.66
C CYS A 162 15.38 -11.04 -11.36
N ALA A 163 14.56 -10.17 -10.79
CA ALA A 163 14.82 -9.52 -9.51
C ALA A 163 13.95 -10.13 -8.41
N GLN A 164 14.57 -10.39 -7.27
CA GLN A 164 13.90 -10.87 -6.07
C GLN A 164 14.14 -9.90 -4.92
N ARG A 165 13.06 -9.50 -4.23
CA ARG A 165 13.17 -8.85 -2.91
C ARG A 165 13.37 -9.92 -1.85
N ASN A 166 14.45 -9.76 -1.09
CA ASN A 166 14.74 -10.57 0.08
C ASN A 166 13.93 -10.08 1.29
N ARG A 167 13.90 -10.89 2.36
CA ARG A 167 13.09 -10.59 3.55
C ARG A 167 13.59 -9.38 4.33
N ASP A 168 14.89 -9.11 4.24
CA ASP A 168 15.59 -7.93 4.76
C ASP A 168 15.33 -6.65 3.93
N GLY A 169 14.60 -6.75 2.82
CA GLY A 169 14.28 -5.62 1.93
C GLY A 169 15.30 -5.39 0.82
N SER A 170 16.45 -6.08 0.85
CA SER A 170 17.47 -6.01 -0.21
C SER A 170 16.96 -6.63 -1.53
N ILE A 171 17.49 -6.15 -2.66
CA ILE A 171 17.17 -6.69 -3.98
C ILE A 171 18.36 -7.50 -4.49
N SER A 172 18.12 -8.76 -4.84
CA SER A 172 19.10 -9.60 -5.54
C SER A 172 18.67 -9.84 -6.98
N ILE A 173 19.60 -9.66 -7.92
CA ILE A 173 19.42 -10.00 -9.33
C ILE A 173 19.92 -11.43 -9.53
N ARG A 174 19.12 -12.26 -10.20
CA ARG A 174 19.47 -13.65 -10.52
C ARG A 174 19.33 -13.88 -12.02
N SER A 175 20.23 -14.68 -12.56
CA SER A 175 20.11 -15.25 -13.91
C SER A 175 19.34 -16.57 -13.80
N GLY A 176 18.09 -16.60 -14.26
CA GLY A 176 17.27 -17.82 -14.27
C GLY A 176 15.79 -17.51 -14.01
N GLY A 177 14.97 -17.72 -15.04
CA GLY A 177 13.51 -17.79 -14.93
C GLY A 177 13.07 -19.11 -14.30
#